data_AF-A0A440AX54-F1
#
_entry.id   AF-A0A440AX54-F1
#
_cell.length_a   1.000
_cell.length_b   1.000
_cell.length_c   1.000
_cell.angle_alpha   90.00
_cell.angle_beta   90.00
_cell.angle_gamma   90.00
#
_symmetry.space_group_name_H-M   'P 1'
#
loop_
_entity.id
_entity.type
_entity.pdbx_description
1 polymer ?
#
loop_
_entity_poly.entity_id
_entity_poly.type
_entity_poly.pdbx_seq_one_letter_code
_entity_poly.pdbx_strand_id
1 'polypeptide(L)' 'MLKKLRATLNEGGRLAISLKRGDGEEWSDAKLGAPRYFCYWQPDRLEPVLRTAGFSGWTIKEEMTDCAHAAWLYVIATA' A
#
# COMPACT_ATOMS: atom_id res chain seq x y z
N MET A 1 -9.21 1.92 10.14
CA MET A 1 -9.62 0.91 9.13
C MET A 1 -8.73 -0.33 9.16
N LEU A 2 -7.40 -0.19 9.13
CA LEU A 2 -6.45 -1.32 9.13
C LEU A 2 -6.55 -2.26 10.37
N LYS A 3 -6.82 -1.71 11.56
CA LYS A 3 -7.12 -2.52 12.77
C LYS A 3 -8.31 -3.47 12.59
N LYS A 4 -9.34 -3.05 11.84
CA LYS A 4 -10.51 -3.89 11.53
C LYS A 4 -10.13 -5.04 10.59
N LEU A 5 -9.30 -4.77 9.59
CA LEU A 5 -8.75 -5.81 8.70
C LEU A 5 -7.90 -6.81 9.46
N ARG A 6 -7.06 -6.36 10.39
CA ARG A 6 -6.34 -7.27 11.29
C ARG A 6 -7.30 -8.12 12.12
N ALA A 7 -8.37 -7.55 12.68
CA ALA A 7 -9.33 -8.30 13.48
C ALA A 7 -10.10 -9.38 12.68
N THR A 8 -10.20 -9.25 11.36
CA THR A 8 -10.83 -10.27 10.49
C THR A 8 -9.89 -11.40 10.08
N LEU A 9 -8.59 -11.29 10.35
CA LEU A 9 -7.61 -12.32 10.02
C LEU A 9 -7.45 -13.30 11.19
N ASN A 10 -7.41 -14.59 10.86
CA ASN A 10 -6.97 -15.63 11.78
C ASN A 10 -5.50 -15.43 12.15
N GLU A 11 -5.05 -16.09 13.22
CA GLU A 11 -3.64 -16.12 13.61
C GLU A 11 -2.76 -16.63 12.43
N GLY A 12 -1.70 -15.89 12.10
CA GLY A 12 -0.86 -16.17 10.94
C GLY A 12 -1.47 -15.77 9.58
N GLY A 13 -2.68 -15.21 9.55
CA GLY A 13 -3.31 -14.67 8.34
C GLY A 13 -2.50 -13.52 7.73
N ARG A 14 -2.63 -13.32 6.42
CA ARG A 14 -1.83 -12.34 5.68
C ARG A 14 -2.70 -11.29 5.00
N LEU A 15 -2.28 -10.04 5.08
CA LEU A 15 -2.76 -8.92 4.28
C LEU A 15 -1.76 -8.68 3.14
N ALA A 16 -2.19 -8.87 1.90
CA ALA A 16 -1.39 -8.54 0.71
C ALA A 16 -2.03 -7.36 -0.03
N ILE A 17 -1.29 -6.27 -0.19
CA ILE A 17 -1.74 -5.06 -0.89
C ILE A 17 -0.64 -4.51 -1.79
N SER A 18 -1.02 -3.82 -2.85
CA SER A 18 -0.13 -3.03 -3.69
C SER A 18 -0.48 -1.54 -3.58
N LEU A 19 0.54 -0.71 -3.51
CA LEU A 19 0.42 0.74 -3.39
C LEU A 19 1.32 1.41 -4.43
N LYS A 20 0.86 2.53 -4.98
CA LYS A 20 1.68 3.31 -5.91
C LYS A 20 2.66 4.17 -5.12
N ARG A 21 3.96 4.07 -5.44
CA ARG A 21 5.01 4.86 -4.81
C ARG A 21 4.98 6.29 -5.31
N GLY A 22 5.26 7.23 -4.42
CA GLY A 22 5.40 8.65 -4.71
C GLY A 22 5.13 9.50 -3.48
N ASP A 23 5.14 10.81 -3.67
CA ASP A 23 4.92 11.77 -2.59
C ASP A 23 3.58 12.46 -2.72
N GLY A 24 2.93 12.68 -1.57
CA GLY A 24 1.70 13.44 -1.48
C GLY A 24 0.55 12.79 -2.26
N GLU A 25 -0.19 13.65 -2.95
CA GLU A 25 -1.50 13.33 -3.50
C GLU A 25 -1.65 14.06 -4.84
N GLU A 26 -2.34 13.44 -5.79
CA GLU A 26 -2.52 13.99 -7.12
C GLU A 26 -3.92 13.70 -7.64
N TRP A 27 -4.53 14.69 -8.30
CA TRP A 27 -5.68 14.48 -9.17
C TRP A 27 -5.19 14.41 -10.61
N SER A 28 -5.55 13.35 -11.32
CA SER A 28 -5.17 13.17 -12.72
C SER A 28 -6.37 12.69 -13.53
N ASP A 29 -6.63 13.33 -14.67
CA ASP A 29 -7.59 12.92 -15.70
C ASP A 29 -6.96 11.96 -16.74
N ALA A 30 -5.65 11.71 -16.62
CA ALA A 30 -4.90 10.89 -17.55
C ALA A 30 -5.46 9.46 -17.68
N LYS A 31 -5.42 8.93 -18.90
CA LYS A 31 -5.89 7.58 -19.32
C LYS A 31 -7.39 7.29 -19.25
N LEU A 32 -8.14 7.96 -18.38
CA LEU A 32 -9.57 7.67 -18.17
C LEU A 32 -10.50 8.81 -18.59
N GLY A 33 -9.97 9.99 -18.94
CA GLY A 33 -10.76 11.15 -19.36
C GLY A 33 -11.66 11.72 -18.26
N ALA A 34 -11.44 11.28 -17.01
CA ALA A 34 -12.19 11.67 -15.83
C ALA A 34 -11.23 11.78 -14.63
N PRO A 35 -11.46 12.74 -13.71
CA PRO A 35 -10.55 13.00 -12.61
C PRO A 35 -10.48 11.80 -11.65
N ARG A 36 -9.26 11.30 -11.43
CA ARG A 36 -8.95 10.27 -10.46
C ARG A 36 -7.98 10.81 -9.43
N TYR A 37 -8.33 10.63 -8.16
CA TYR A 37 -7.45 10.93 -7.05
C TYR A 37 -6.50 9.77 -6.78
N PHE A 38 -5.23 10.10 -6.61
CA PHE A 38 -4.16 9.21 -6.21
C PHE A 38 -3.56 9.72 -4.90
N CYS A 39 -3.45 8.81 -3.92
CA CYS A 39 -2.64 9.02 -2.73
C CYS A 39 -1.41 8.13 -2.86
N TYR A 40 -0.23 8.74 -2.81
CA TYR A 40 1.04 8.05 -3.00
C TYR A 40 1.68 7.70 -1.66
N TRP A 41 2.44 6.62 -1.66
CA TRP A 41 3.05 6.08 -0.45
C TRP A 41 4.56 5.97 -0.59
N GLN A 42 5.25 6.20 0.51
CA GLN A 42 6.66 5.86 0.64
C GLN A 42 6.82 4.66 1.59
N PRO A 43 7.84 3.80 1.37
CA PRO A 43 8.06 2.59 2.16
C PRO A 43 8.18 2.86 3.67
N ASP A 44 8.88 3.92 4.05
CA ASP A 44 9.12 4.35 5.43
C ASP A 44 7.83 4.69 6.19
N ARG A 45 6.79 5.14 5.49
CA ARG A 45 5.49 5.45 6.08
C ARG A 45 4.64 4.21 6.37
N LEU A 46 4.96 3.06 5.78
CA LEU A 46 4.13 1.85 5.90
C LEU A 46 4.36 1.13 7.23
N GLU A 47 5.61 1.00 7.66
CA GLU A 47 5.94 0.30 8.90
C GLU A 47 5.20 0.84 10.14
N PRO A 48 5.19 2.16 10.44
CA PRO A 48 4.50 2.67 11.61
C PRO A 48 2.99 2.43 11.53
N VAL A 49 2.41 2.47 10.32
CA VAL A 49 0.97 2.24 10.10
C VAL A 49 0.60 0.77 10.33
N LEU A 50 1.38 -0.17 9.80
CA LEU A 50 1.20 -1.61 10.01
C LEU A 50 1.38 -1.99 11.48
N ARG A 51 2.43 -1.47 12.12
CA ARG A 51 2.68 -1.66 13.55
C ARG A 51 1.54 -1.14 14.41
N THR A 52 1.07 0.09 14.16
CA THR A 52 -0.06 0.70 14.88
C THR A 52 -1.36 -0.07 14.67
N ALA A 53 -1.49 -0.77 13.55
CA ALA A 53 -2.65 -1.60 13.25
C ALA A 53 -2.62 -2.99 13.92
N GLY A 54 -1.50 -3.40 14.49
CA GLY A 54 -1.35 -4.66 15.21
C GLY A 54 -0.87 -5.84 14.34
N PHE A 55 -0.23 -5.58 13.21
CA PHE A 55 0.47 -6.63 12.45
C PHE A 55 1.82 -6.95 13.10
N SER A 56 2.18 -8.23 13.10
CA SER A 56 3.36 -8.77 13.81
C SER A 56 4.61 -8.86 12.93
N GLY A 57 4.45 -8.89 11.60
CA GLY A 57 5.56 -8.88 10.65
C GLY A 57 5.13 -8.40 9.28
N TRP A 58 6.08 -7.91 8.48
CA TRP A 58 5.81 -7.46 7.12
C TRP A 58 7.01 -7.60 6.19
N THR A 59 6.72 -7.70 4.90
CA THR A 59 7.69 -7.56 3.81
C THR A 59 7.15 -6.50 2.86
N ILE A 60 8.02 -5.55 2.52
CA ILE A 60 7.74 -4.51 1.53
C ILE A 60 8.73 -4.73 0.39
N LYS A 61 8.23 -4.92 -0.82
CA LYS A 61 9.04 -5.00 -2.03
C LYS A 61 8.71 -3.84 -2.95
N GLU A 62 9.75 -3.19 -3.45
CA GLU A 62 9.62 -2.16 -4.48
C GLU A 62 9.85 -2.79 -5.85
N GLU A 63 9.01 -2.43 -6.81
CA GLU A 63 9.19 -2.83 -8.20
C GLU A 63 8.86 -1.67 -9.12
N MET A 64 9.70 -1.45 -10.12
CA MET A 64 9.39 -0.53 -11.21
C MET A 64 8.71 -1.32 -12.31
N THR A 65 7.50 -0.91 -12.68
CA THR A 65 6.80 -1.51 -13.81
C THR A 65 7.06 -0.72 -15.07
N ASP A 66 7.37 -1.40 -16.18
CA ASP A 66 7.56 -0.78 -17.50
C ASP A 66 6.31 -0.07 -18.00
N CYS A 67 5.13 -0.48 -17.52
CA CYS A 67 3.89 0.24 -17.76
C CYS A 67 3.86 1.56 -16.97
N ALA A 68 4.08 2.66 -17.69
CA ALA A 68 3.98 4.05 -17.22
C ALA A 68 5.06 4.51 -16.23
N HIS A 69 6.21 3.83 -16.17
CA HIS A 69 7.33 4.16 -15.28
C HIS A 69 6.89 4.34 -13.81
N ALA A 70 5.83 3.64 -13.41
CA ALA A 70 5.30 3.74 -12.07
C ALA A 70 6.06 2.79 -11.15
N ALA A 71 6.58 3.32 -10.05
CA ALA A 71 7.10 2.52 -8.96
C ALA A 71 5.93 2.04 -8.09
N TRP A 72 5.91 0.75 -7.78
CA TRP A 72 4.90 0.10 -6.94
C TRP A 72 5.55 -0.50 -5.69
N LEU A 73 4.78 -0.49 -4.60
CA LEU A 73 5.10 -1.11 -3.33
C LEU A 73 4.18 -2.31 -3.15
N TYR A 74 4.75 -3.50 -3.05
CA TYR A 74 4.04 -4.72 -2.68
C TYR A 74 4.26 -5.00 -1.21
N VAL A 75 3.18 -5.03 -0.44
CA VAL A 75 3.22 -5.19 1.01
C VAL A 75 2.52 -6.48 1.37
N ILE A 76 3.21 -7.34 2.12
CA ILE A 76 2.62 -8.51 2.77
C ILE A 76 2.82 -8.33 4.27
N ALA A 77 1.73 -8.27 5.04
CA ALA A 77 1.76 -8.16 6.48
C ALA A 77 1.05 -9.35 7.15
N THR A 78 1.58 -9.82 8.27
CA THR A 78 1.06 -10.98 9.01
C THR A 78 0.33 -10.54 10.27
N ALA A 79 -0.85 -11.13 10.49
CA ALA A 79 -1.72 -10.89 11.64
C ALA A 79 -1.15 -11.46 12.94
#